data_AF-A0A269XWD3-F1
#
_entry.id   AF-A0A269XWD3-F1
#
_cell.length_a   1.000
_cell.length_b   1.000
_cell.length_c   1.000
_cell.angle_alpha   90.00
_cell.angle_beta   90.00
_cell.angle_gamma   90.00
#
_symmetry.space_group_name_H-M   'P 1'
#
loop_
_entity.id
_entity.type
_entity.pdbx_description
1 polymer ?
#
loop_
_entity_poly.entity_id
_entity_poly.type
_entity_poly.pdbx_seq_one_letter_code
_entity_poly.pdbx_strand_id
1 'polypeptide(L)'
;MKMDEISKDEIARLRRLDPAGVHAALIASGDLSINTAIPKRIGNLRPAENAIDAVKFAKKCDYNQALEWLHEHFAHDQTASRNVGIKKVERELFDSEIVINRLVKQQMDALGCSEARITLMFKEADETSQQDAQVEIISESDLAAAHLGQDEEPEKRKNRFGFLAGKRMENGEKVEKFYNTKDIQNSVGMLRHRNGEGLNVLMTPMDRHCFYILVDDALDRHGRESESPVKSWIDAGFKPCLALQTSWNSHQIIFRVPKEPFRFKDAVGNDDSCFDRSGLHQYFQSLNRDFGDHRISGLRHGIRLAGYRNVKPKHAREVEGKAWGVEYPFVQIKHSESTFCEKTLNDALKMCSHHVVGNIERTKQALLNHRNGVTRPQQVMPPRSIRPASALGRMISAQDAERAARQDPEKQEKARCR
;
A
#
# COMPACT_ATOMS: atom_id res chain seq x y z
N MET A 1 -35.57 -6.93 -0.24
CA MET A 1 -35.33 -7.43 -1.61
C MET A 1 -35.42 -8.94 -1.53
N LYS A 2 -36.32 -9.61 -2.26
CA LYS A 2 -36.43 -11.08 -2.19
C LYS A 2 -35.42 -11.69 -3.17
N MET A 3 -34.85 -12.82 -2.78
CA MET A 3 -33.78 -13.59 -3.44
C MET A 3 -33.89 -13.79 -4.97
N ASP A 4 -35.08 -13.70 -5.55
CA ASP A 4 -35.30 -13.81 -7.01
C ASP A 4 -34.70 -12.64 -7.82
N GLU A 5 -34.16 -11.61 -7.17
CA GLU A 5 -33.65 -10.39 -7.83
C GLU A 5 -32.11 -10.27 -7.91
N ILE A 6 -31.32 -11.13 -7.22
CA ILE A 6 -29.84 -11.02 -7.27
C ILE A 6 -29.29 -11.85 -8.44
N SER A 7 -28.68 -11.16 -9.42
CA SER A 7 -28.13 -11.81 -10.62
C SER A 7 -26.94 -12.73 -10.31
N LYS A 8 -26.67 -13.70 -11.19
CA LYS A 8 -25.50 -14.59 -11.07
C LYS A 8 -24.17 -13.82 -11.06
N ASP A 9 -24.10 -12.73 -11.82
CA ASP A 9 -22.92 -11.87 -11.90
C ASP A 9 -22.72 -11.12 -10.58
N GLU A 10 -23.80 -10.67 -9.95
CA GLU A 10 -23.75 -10.02 -8.65
C GLU A 10 -23.32 -11.00 -7.55
N ILE A 11 -23.83 -12.24 -7.56
CA ILE A 11 -23.34 -13.29 -6.66
C ILE A 11 -21.84 -13.54 -6.87
N ALA A 12 -21.38 -13.57 -8.12
CA ALA A 12 -19.96 -13.74 -8.42
C ALA A 12 -19.11 -12.55 -7.94
N ARG A 13 -19.64 -11.33 -7.99
CA ARG A 13 -19.03 -10.12 -7.42
C ARG A 13 -18.93 -10.22 -5.91
N LEU A 14 -20.03 -10.53 -5.22
CA LEU A 14 -20.10 -10.64 -3.76
C LEU A 14 -19.13 -11.70 -3.22
N ARG A 15 -18.98 -12.83 -3.92
CA ARG A 15 -17.98 -13.87 -3.55
C ARG A 15 -16.53 -13.37 -3.57
N ARG A 16 -16.23 -12.37 -4.40
CA ARG A 16 -14.89 -11.83 -4.63
C ARG A 16 -14.63 -10.55 -3.83
N LEU A 17 -15.55 -10.17 -2.93
CA LEU A 17 -15.31 -9.08 -1.99
C LEU A 17 -14.09 -9.35 -1.14
N ASP A 18 -13.47 -8.25 -0.72
CA ASP A 18 -12.32 -8.25 0.15
C ASP A 18 -12.62 -8.94 1.50
N PRO A 19 -11.97 -10.07 1.83
CA PRO A 19 -12.24 -10.77 3.07
C PRO A 19 -11.98 -9.92 4.32
N ALA A 20 -10.94 -9.07 4.29
CA ALA A 20 -10.63 -8.16 5.38
C ALA A 20 -11.75 -7.11 5.57
N GLY A 21 -12.26 -6.53 4.47
CA GLY A 21 -13.39 -5.61 4.52
C GLY A 21 -14.69 -6.23 5.01
N VAL A 22 -15.01 -7.45 4.58
CA VAL A 22 -16.17 -8.19 5.08
C VAL A 22 -16.04 -8.46 6.57
N HIS A 23 -14.85 -8.87 7.01
CA HIS A 23 -14.55 -9.07 8.43
C HIS A 23 -14.68 -7.75 9.23
N ALA A 24 -14.15 -6.63 8.72
CA ALA A 24 -14.30 -5.32 9.35
C ALA A 24 -15.78 -4.92 9.50
N ALA A 25 -16.60 -5.14 8.46
CA ALA A 25 -18.02 -4.85 8.50
C ALA A 25 -18.78 -5.73 9.51
N LEU A 26 -18.43 -7.01 9.61
CA LEU A 26 -19.00 -7.93 10.62
C LEU A 26 -18.63 -7.51 12.06
N ILE A 27 -17.44 -6.94 12.26
CA ILE A 27 -17.06 -6.36 13.56
C ILE A 27 -17.86 -5.10 13.84
N ALA A 28 -17.99 -4.22 12.85
CA ALA A 28 -18.71 -2.95 12.98
C ALA A 28 -20.21 -3.16 13.27
N SER A 29 -20.82 -4.22 12.72
CA SER A 29 -22.21 -4.58 13.00
C SER A 29 -22.41 -5.31 14.34
N GLY A 30 -21.32 -5.65 15.04
CA GLY A 30 -21.36 -6.44 16.29
C GLY A 30 -21.61 -7.94 16.08
N ASP A 31 -21.61 -8.41 14.84
CA ASP A 31 -21.80 -9.83 14.49
C ASP A 31 -20.55 -10.69 14.78
N LEU A 32 -19.38 -10.06 14.93
CA LEU A 32 -18.13 -10.73 15.23
C LEU A 32 -17.26 -9.94 16.21
N SER A 33 -16.71 -10.61 17.21
CA SER A 33 -15.71 -9.98 18.09
C SER A 33 -14.42 -9.70 17.31
N ILE A 34 -13.82 -8.54 17.55
CA ILE A 34 -12.62 -8.07 16.84
C ILE A 34 -11.46 -9.07 16.81
N ASN A 35 -11.25 -9.78 17.90
CA ASN A 35 -10.13 -10.70 18.06
C ASN A 35 -10.41 -12.10 17.47
N THR A 36 -11.59 -12.32 16.90
CA THR A 36 -11.98 -13.62 16.34
C THR A 36 -11.33 -13.80 14.97
N ALA A 37 -10.51 -14.84 14.83
CA ALA A 37 -10.04 -15.25 13.52
C ALA A 37 -11.21 -15.83 12.73
N ILE A 38 -11.36 -15.44 11.46
CA ILE A 38 -12.21 -16.21 10.56
C ILE A 38 -11.47 -17.51 10.28
N PRO A 39 -12.03 -18.68 10.65
CA PRO A 39 -11.31 -19.92 10.57
C PRO A 39 -10.97 -20.22 9.11
N LYS A 40 -9.75 -20.67 8.86
CA LYS A 40 -9.35 -21.08 7.51
C LYS A 40 -10.28 -22.16 6.96
N ARG A 41 -10.98 -22.94 7.80
CA ARG A 41 -11.95 -23.97 7.40
C ARG A 41 -13.16 -23.99 8.34
N ILE A 42 -14.36 -24.10 7.79
CA ILE A 42 -15.60 -24.21 8.58
C ILE A 42 -16.06 -25.68 8.57
N GLY A 43 -15.72 -26.45 9.61
CA GLY A 43 -16.07 -27.88 9.71
C GLY A 43 -15.49 -28.73 8.58
N ASN A 44 -16.29 -29.63 8.00
CA ASN A 44 -15.91 -30.46 6.83
C ASN A 44 -15.96 -29.70 5.49
N LEU A 45 -16.40 -28.44 5.49
CA LEU A 45 -16.52 -27.65 4.28
C LEU A 45 -15.12 -27.22 3.77
N ARG A 46 -15.13 -26.69 2.55
CA ARG A 46 -13.99 -26.01 1.92
C ARG A 46 -13.48 -24.87 2.83
N PRO A 47 -12.25 -24.38 2.62
CA PRO A 47 -11.73 -23.30 3.44
C PRO A 47 -12.71 -22.11 3.41
N ALA A 48 -12.72 -21.22 4.41
CA ALA A 48 -13.52 -19.98 4.39
C ALA A 48 -12.94 -19.00 3.35
N GLU A 49 -12.95 -19.42 2.08
CA GLU A 49 -12.22 -18.79 0.97
C GLU A 49 -12.94 -17.57 0.42
N ASN A 50 -14.20 -17.33 0.79
CA ASN A 50 -15.02 -16.27 0.22
C ASN A 50 -15.87 -15.54 1.26
N ALA A 51 -16.24 -14.31 0.93
CA ALA A 51 -17.04 -13.40 1.76
C ALA A 51 -18.35 -14.01 2.29
N ILE A 52 -19.02 -14.86 1.50
CA ILE A 52 -20.30 -15.44 1.88
C ILE A 52 -20.13 -16.39 3.06
N ASP A 53 -19.11 -17.25 3.01
CA ASP A 53 -18.86 -18.21 4.08
C ASP A 53 -18.42 -17.52 5.38
N ALA A 54 -17.71 -16.39 5.29
CA ALA A 54 -17.39 -15.55 6.44
C ALA A 54 -18.66 -15.01 7.13
N VAL A 55 -19.63 -14.51 6.36
CA VAL A 55 -20.89 -13.98 6.89
C VAL A 55 -21.74 -15.08 7.50
N LYS A 56 -21.87 -16.22 6.82
CA LYS A 56 -22.57 -17.40 7.35
C LYS A 56 -21.99 -17.84 8.69
N PHE A 57 -20.66 -17.85 8.81
CA PHE A 57 -19.99 -18.21 10.06
C PHE A 57 -20.29 -17.22 11.19
N ALA A 58 -20.10 -15.92 10.93
CA ALA A 58 -20.26 -14.88 11.95
C ALA A 58 -21.72 -14.74 12.40
N LYS A 59 -22.64 -14.63 11.44
CA LYS A 59 -24.07 -14.39 11.70
C LYS A 59 -24.87 -15.67 11.99
N LYS A 60 -24.26 -16.85 11.83
CA LYS A 60 -24.94 -18.17 11.92
C LYS A 60 -26.19 -18.23 11.03
N CYS A 61 -26.09 -17.70 9.82
CA CYS A 61 -27.19 -17.54 8.88
C CYS A 61 -27.06 -18.49 7.68
N ASP A 62 -28.13 -18.61 6.89
CA ASP A 62 -28.10 -19.37 5.65
C ASP A 62 -27.42 -18.60 4.49
N TYR A 63 -27.29 -19.26 3.34
CA TYR A 63 -26.64 -18.69 2.16
C TYR A 63 -27.34 -17.43 1.63
N ASN A 64 -28.67 -17.37 1.70
CA ASN A 64 -29.45 -16.28 1.13
C ASN A 64 -29.39 -15.06 2.04
N GLN A 65 -29.53 -15.28 3.35
CA GLN A 65 -29.34 -14.26 4.37
C GLN A 65 -27.93 -13.65 4.31
N ALA A 66 -26.92 -14.48 4.04
CA ALA A 66 -25.55 -13.99 3.85
C ALA A 66 -25.39 -13.14 2.58
N LEU A 67 -26.02 -13.53 1.47
CA LEU A 67 -26.02 -12.75 0.22
C LEU A 67 -26.73 -11.41 0.39
N GLU A 68 -27.91 -11.39 1.02
CA GLU A 68 -28.67 -10.16 1.28
C GLU A 68 -27.85 -9.19 2.12
N TRP A 69 -27.21 -9.69 3.20
CA TRP A 69 -26.35 -8.86 4.04
C TRP A 69 -25.15 -8.30 3.27
N LEU A 70 -24.45 -9.13 2.48
CA LEU A 70 -23.32 -8.67 1.66
C LEU A 70 -23.75 -7.66 0.61
N HIS A 71 -24.90 -7.87 -0.03
CA HIS A 71 -25.44 -6.95 -1.02
C HIS A 71 -25.74 -5.60 -0.38
N GLU A 72 -26.42 -5.58 0.77
CA GLU A 72 -26.75 -4.35 1.50
C GLU A 72 -25.49 -3.56 1.92
N HIS A 73 -24.46 -4.25 2.42
CA HIS A 73 -23.28 -3.59 2.99
C HIS A 73 -22.20 -3.24 1.94
N PHE A 74 -22.19 -3.92 0.79
CA PHE A 74 -21.14 -3.79 -0.22
C PHE A 74 -21.67 -3.53 -1.64
N ALA A 75 -22.92 -3.07 -1.81
CA ALA A 75 -23.50 -2.73 -3.12
C ALA A 75 -22.61 -1.79 -3.96
N HIS A 76 -21.96 -0.83 -3.30
CA HIS A 76 -21.11 0.17 -3.95
C HIS A 76 -19.61 -0.20 -3.97
N ASP A 77 -19.25 -1.40 -3.50
CA ASP A 77 -17.86 -1.83 -3.48
C ASP A 77 -17.39 -2.28 -4.88
N GLN A 78 -16.61 -1.41 -5.51
CA GLN A 78 -16.03 -1.63 -6.85
C GLN A 78 -14.67 -2.33 -6.83
N THR A 79 -14.25 -2.92 -5.71
CA THR A 79 -12.93 -3.56 -5.62
C THR A 79 -12.80 -4.74 -6.59
N ALA A 80 -13.88 -5.49 -6.83
CA ALA A 80 -13.88 -6.56 -7.83
C ALA A 80 -13.65 -6.07 -9.28
N SER A 81 -14.09 -4.85 -9.63
CA SER A 81 -13.96 -4.30 -11.00
C SER A 81 -12.62 -3.60 -11.26
N ARG A 82 -11.84 -3.33 -10.21
CA ARG A 82 -10.52 -2.68 -10.30
C ARG A 82 -9.37 -3.66 -10.54
N ASN A 83 -9.62 -4.95 -10.29
CA ASN A 83 -8.66 -6.02 -10.52
C ASN A 83 -8.47 -6.29 -12.01
N VAL A 84 -7.23 -6.14 -12.48
CA VAL A 84 -6.86 -6.37 -13.88
C VAL A 84 -6.33 -7.79 -13.98
N GLY A 85 -7.22 -8.75 -14.29
CA GLY A 85 -6.90 -10.17 -14.36
C GLY A 85 -5.74 -10.47 -15.29
N ILE A 86 -4.53 -10.57 -14.73
CA ILE A 86 -3.32 -10.93 -15.47
C ILE A 86 -3.52 -12.35 -15.97
N LYS A 87 -3.41 -12.53 -17.29
CA LYS A 87 -3.49 -13.86 -17.86
C LYS A 87 -2.36 -14.72 -17.30
N LYS A 88 -2.72 -15.93 -16.87
CA LYS A 88 -1.75 -16.93 -16.47
C LYS A 88 -0.79 -17.17 -17.63
N VAL A 89 0.51 -17.10 -17.36
CA VAL A 89 1.51 -17.50 -18.35
C VAL A 89 1.36 -19.00 -18.58
N GLU A 90 1.07 -19.41 -19.80
CA GLU A 90 0.95 -20.82 -20.19
C GLU A 90 2.35 -21.43 -20.34
N ARG A 91 2.99 -21.69 -19.20
CA ARG A 91 4.20 -22.50 -19.09
C ARG A 91 4.21 -23.28 -17.80
N GLU A 92 5.04 -24.31 -17.76
CA GLU A 92 5.35 -24.98 -16.51
C GLU A 92 6.13 -24.03 -15.58
N LEU A 93 5.75 -24.06 -14.31
CA LEU A 93 6.41 -23.30 -13.27
C LEU A 93 7.59 -24.09 -12.74
N PHE A 94 8.69 -23.41 -12.44
CA PHE A 94 9.80 -24.02 -11.72
C PHE A 94 9.39 -24.33 -10.28
N ASP A 95 10.02 -25.31 -9.64
CA ASP A 95 9.74 -25.66 -8.23
C ASP A 95 9.85 -24.45 -7.30
N SER A 96 10.85 -23.58 -7.51
CA SER A 96 10.99 -22.35 -6.75
C SER A 96 9.80 -21.40 -6.94
N GLU A 97 9.22 -21.34 -8.13
CA GLU A 97 8.06 -20.50 -8.43
C GLU A 97 6.78 -21.07 -7.80
N ILE A 98 6.65 -22.39 -7.74
CA ILE A 98 5.56 -23.06 -7.02
C ILE A 98 5.61 -22.72 -5.53
N VAL A 99 6.81 -22.76 -4.93
CA VAL A 99 7.02 -22.37 -3.53
C VAL A 99 6.68 -20.90 -3.33
N ILE A 100 7.18 -19.99 -4.18
CA ILE A 100 6.87 -18.56 -4.10
C ILE A 100 5.36 -18.33 -4.22
N ASN A 101 4.66 -18.99 -5.15
CA ASN A 101 3.22 -18.86 -5.31
C ASN A 101 2.44 -19.27 -4.06
N ARG A 102 2.89 -20.32 -3.36
CA ARG A 102 2.32 -20.73 -2.08
C ARG A 102 2.54 -19.67 -0.99
N LEU A 103 3.75 -19.12 -0.90
CA LEU A 103 4.10 -18.07 0.07
C LEU A 103 3.34 -16.77 -0.19
N VAL A 104 3.23 -16.35 -1.45
CA VAL A 104 2.41 -15.19 -1.87
C VAL A 104 0.96 -15.39 -1.45
N LYS A 105 0.37 -16.56 -1.72
CA LYS A 105 -1.00 -16.84 -1.29
C LYS A 105 -1.14 -16.77 0.23
N GLN A 106 -0.23 -17.42 0.96
CA GLN A 106 -0.24 -17.41 2.42
C GLN A 106 -0.14 -16.00 3.00
N GLN A 107 0.72 -15.15 2.42
CA GLN A 107 0.89 -13.76 2.83
C GLN A 107 -0.36 -12.92 2.54
N MET A 108 -0.93 -13.04 1.33
CA MET A 108 -2.15 -12.33 0.94
C MET A 108 -3.36 -12.77 1.77
N ASP A 109 -3.53 -14.08 2.04
CA ASP A 109 -4.61 -14.60 2.89
C ASP A 109 -4.51 -14.06 4.33
N ALA A 110 -3.27 -13.93 4.85
CA ALA A 110 -3.00 -13.43 6.19
C ALA A 110 -3.33 -11.94 6.31
N LEU A 111 -2.91 -11.14 5.33
CA LEU A 111 -3.32 -9.75 5.22
C LEU A 111 -4.83 -9.63 4.99
N GLY A 112 -5.41 -10.57 4.25
CA GLY A 112 -6.82 -10.60 3.87
C GLY A 112 -7.22 -9.52 2.88
N CYS A 113 -6.26 -8.83 2.25
CA CYS A 113 -6.50 -7.80 1.25
C CYS A 113 -6.75 -8.41 -0.14
N SER A 114 -7.67 -7.83 -0.88
CA SER A 114 -7.97 -8.19 -2.27
C SER A 114 -7.06 -7.50 -3.29
N GLU A 115 -6.48 -6.36 -2.91
CA GLU A 115 -5.66 -5.51 -3.78
C GLU A 115 -4.33 -5.16 -3.09
N ALA A 116 -3.25 -5.19 -3.87
CA ALA A 116 -1.94 -4.73 -3.44
C ALA A 116 -1.23 -3.97 -4.57
N ARG A 117 -0.43 -2.99 -4.19
CA ARG A 117 0.56 -2.34 -5.05
C ARG A 117 1.86 -3.12 -4.98
N ILE A 118 2.48 -3.42 -6.12
CA ILE A 118 3.79 -4.07 -6.18
C ILE A 118 4.87 -3.04 -6.48
N THR A 119 5.91 -3.01 -5.64
CA THR A 119 7.07 -2.12 -5.80
C THR A 119 8.34 -2.92 -6.00
N LEU A 120 9.09 -2.58 -7.04
CA LEU A 120 10.45 -3.06 -7.29
C LEU A 120 11.44 -1.99 -6.85
N MET A 121 12.02 -2.18 -5.67
CA MET A 121 12.91 -1.22 -5.03
C MET A 121 14.37 -1.51 -5.38
N PHE A 122 15.15 -0.48 -5.69
CA PHE A 122 16.59 -0.62 -5.93
C PHE A 122 17.31 -1.15 -4.68
N LYS A 123 18.39 -1.93 -4.86
CA LYS A 123 19.16 -2.46 -3.71
C LYS A 123 19.83 -1.38 -2.88
N GLU A 124 20.16 -0.24 -3.50
CA GLU A 124 20.81 0.90 -2.86
C GLU A 124 19.81 1.83 -2.16
N ALA A 125 18.50 1.67 -2.39
CA ALA A 125 17.48 2.54 -1.80
C ALA A 125 17.33 2.29 -0.28
N ASP A 126 17.20 3.38 0.48
CA ASP A 126 16.98 3.38 1.94
C ASP A 126 15.57 3.88 2.32
N GLU A 127 15.15 3.72 3.60
CA GLU A 127 13.82 4.17 4.03
C GLU A 127 13.66 5.71 3.98
N THR A 128 14.74 6.48 4.17
CA THR A 128 14.75 7.94 4.02
C THR A 128 14.40 8.39 2.60
N SER A 129 14.71 7.56 1.60
CA SER A 129 14.32 7.80 0.22
C SER A 129 12.81 7.70 0.01
N GLN A 130 12.02 7.02 0.86
CA GLN A 130 10.59 6.83 0.60
C GLN A 130 9.73 8.07 0.86
N GLN A 131 10.17 8.99 1.72
CA GLN A 131 9.34 10.11 2.18
C GLN A 131 9.07 11.15 1.08
N ASP A 132 9.94 11.24 0.07
CA ASP A 132 9.84 12.19 -1.05
C ASP A 132 10.25 11.60 -2.42
N ALA A 133 10.64 10.32 -2.51
CA ALA A 133 11.03 9.75 -3.80
C ALA A 133 9.84 9.62 -4.75
N GLN A 134 10.08 10.05 -5.99
CA GLN A 134 9.21 9.70 -7.09
C GLN A 134 9.37 8.20 -7.36
N VAL A 135 8.28 7.45 -7.17
CA VAL A 135 8.21 6.07 -7.66
C VAL A 135 7.65 6.12 -9.06
N GLU A 136 8.46 5.70 -10.02
CA GLU A 136 8.06 5.71 -11.42
C GLU A 136 7.11 4.52 -11.67
N ILE A 137 5.91 4.82 -12.16
CA ILE A 137 5.00 3.77 -12.61
C ILE A 137 5.47 3.32 -14.00
N ILE A 138 5.58 2.01 -14.23
CA ILE A 138 6.02 1.43 -15.51
C ILE A 138 5.01 0.38 -15.99
N SER A 139 4.78 0.25 -17.31
CA SER A 139 3.87 -0.76 -17.84
C SER A 139 4.46 -2.18 -17.71
N GLU A 140 3.65 -3.23 -17.79
CA GLU A 140 4.16 -4.61 -17.68
C GLU A 140 5.05 -5.02 -18.86
N SER A 141 4.76 -4.53 -20.07
CA SER A 141 5.62 -4.73 -21.23
C SER A 141 6.96 -4.03 -21.05
N ASP A 142 6.96 -2.79 -20.55
CA ASP A 142 8.18 -2.05 -20.29
C ASP A 142 8.97 -2.70 -19.15
N LEU A 143 8.27 -3.18 -18.12
CA LEU A 143 8.85 -3.90 -16.99
C LEU A 143 9.26 -5.34 -17.33
N ALA A 144 8.94 -5.84 -18.53
CA ALA A 144 9.47 -7.09 -19.07
C ALA A 144 10.62 -6.85 -20.05
N ALA A 145 10.58 -5.77 -20.83
CA ALA A 145 11.56 -5.44 -21.87
C ALA A 145 12.77 -4.66 -21.35
N ALA A 146 12.62 -3.86 -20.31
CA ALA A 146 13.68 -2.95 -19.86
C ALA A 146 14.78 -3.70 -19.09
N HIS A 147 16.04 -3.37 -19.36
CA HIS A 147 17.18 -3.69 -18.49
C HIS A 147 17.18 -2.63 -17.37
N LEU A 148 16.20 -2.72 -16.48
CA LEU A 148 15.88 -1.64 -15.54
C LEU A 148 17.06 -1.37 -14.61
N GLY A 149 17.69 -0.21 -14.82
CA GLY A 149 18.68 0.36 -13.93
C GLY A 149 20.07 -0.25 -14.00
N GLN A 150 20.32 -1.47 -14.49
CA GLN A 150 21.66 -2.07 -14.43
C GLN A 150 22.76 -1.21 -15.08
N ASP A 151 22.47 -0.56 -16.20
CA ASP A 151 23.42 0.31 -16.93
C ASP A 151 23.35 1.79 -16.49
N GLU A 152 22.38 2.16 -15.67
CA GLU A 152 22.29 3.50 -15.11
C GLU A 152 23.16 3.58 -13.86
N GLU A 153 24.18 4.44 -13.91
CA GLU A 153 25.02 4.73 -12.76
C GLU A 153 24.17 5.09 -11.53
N PRO A 154 24.54 4.63 -10.32
CA PRO A 154 23.81 4.92 -9.08
C PRO A 154 23.52 6.40 -8.87
N GLU A 155 24.39 7.29 -9.36
CA GLU A 155 24.20 8.74 -9.31
C GLU A 155 22.98 9.23 -10.10
N LYS A 156 22.65 8.59 -11.22
CA LYS A 156 21.46 8.88 -12.04
C LYS A 156 20.17 8.33 -11.43
N ARG A 157 20.29 7.50 -10.38
CA ARG A 157 19.16 7.02 -9.57
C ARG A 157 18.95 7.88 -8.31
N LYS A 158 19.76 8.91 -8.07
CA LYS A 158 19.54 9.87 -6.96
C LYS A 158 18.10 10.38 -7.04
N ASN A 159 17.34 10.21 -5.95
CA ASN A 159 15.91 10.55 -5.77
C ASN A 159 14.87 9.56 -6.33
N ARG A 160 15.26 8.40 -6.89
CA ARG A 160 14.33 7.32 -7.27
C ARG A 160 14.44 6.14 -6.30
N PHE A 161 13.31 5.77 -5.70
CA PHE A 161 13.21 4.63 -4.77
C PHE A 161 13.11 3.29 -5.51
N GLY A 162 12.49 3.30 -6.70
CA GLY A 162 12.23 2.11 -7.49
C GLY A 162 11.08 2.34 -8.46
N PHE A 163 10.46 1.23 -8.86
CA PHE A 163 9.38 1.20 -9.84
C PHE A 163 8.10 0.64 -9.24
N LEU A 164 6.96 1.27 -9.54
CA LEU A 164 5.65 0.63 -9.36
C LEU A 164 5.38 -0.24 -10.58
N ALA A 165 5.12 -1.51 -10.33
CA ALA A 165 4.74 -2.42 -11.39
C ALA A 165 3.32 -2.07 -11.86
N GLY A 166 3.17 -1.88 -13.17
CA GLY A 166 1.88 -1.81 -13.85
C GLY A 166 1.28 -0.42 -14.02
N LYS A 167 0.83 -0.15 -15.25
CA LYS A 167 -0.13 0.92 -15.58
C LYS A 167 -1.40 0.27 -16.08
N ARG A 168 -2.56 0.85 -15.76
CA ARG A 168 -3.81 0.58 -16.47
C ARG A 168 -4.31 1.85 -17.14
N MET A 169 -5.03 1.70 -18.24
CA MET A 169 -5.74 2.82 -18.87
C MET A 169 -7.14 2.89 -18.27
N GLU A 170 -7.52 4.03 -17.74
CA GLU A 170 -8.86 4.31 -17.25
C GLU A 170 -9.32 5.65 -17.83
N ASN A 171 -10.41 5.65 -18.61
CA ASN A 171 -10.94 6.84 -19.28
C ASN A 171 -9.92 7.63 -20.15
N GLY A 172 -8.94 6.93 -20.73
CA GLY A 172 -7.88 7.56 -21.53
C GLY A 172 -6.68 8.07 -20.72
N GLU A 173 -6.73 7.98 -19.39
CA GLU A 173 -5.63 8.34 -18.50
C GLU A 173 -4.87 7.10 -18.01
N LYS A 174 -3.55 7.24 -17.84
CA LYS A 174 -2.71 6.20 -17.25
C LYS A 174 -2.82 6.29 -15.74
N VAL A 175 -3.47 5.31 -15.12
CA VAL A 175 -3.59 5.20 -13.67
C VAL A 175 -2.81 4.00 -13.15
N GLU A 176 -2.52 4.04 -11.86
CA GLU A 176 -1.84 2.94 -11.18
C GLU A 176 -2.61 1.62 -11.29
N LYS A 177 -1.87 0.51 -11.39
CA LYS A 177 -2.43 -0.85 -11.37
C LYS A 177 -2.30 -1.46 -9.97
N PHE A 178 -3.41 -2.02 -9.47
CA PHE A 178 -3.40 -2.90 -8.31
C PHE A 178 -3.51 -4.36 -8.73
N TYR A 179 -2.90 -5.22 -7.92
CA TYR A 179 -2.75 -6.65 -8.16
C TYR A 179 -3.52 -7.41 -7.11
N ASN A 180 -4.35 -8.36 -7.53
CA ASN A 180 -4.88 -9.38 -6.63
C ASN A 180 -3.88 -10.54 -6.46
N THR A 181 -4.19 -11.48 -5.57
CA THR A 181 -3.35 -12.66 -5.31
C THR A 181 -2.98 -13.45 -6.58
N LYS A 182 -3.93 -13.66 -7.49
CA LYS A 182 -3.68 -14.40 -8.73
C LYS A 182 -2.80 -13.61 -9.69
N ASP A 183 -2.99 -12.30 -9.75
CA ASP A 183 -2.16 -11.42 -10.58
C ASP A 183 -0.69 -11.53 -10.14
N ILE A 184 -0.42 -11.45 -8.83
CA ILE A 184 0.93 -11.59 -8.27
C ILE A 184 1.50 -12.99 -8.56
N GLN A 185 0.69 -14.05 -8.41
CA GLN A 185 1.12 -15.42 -8.71
C GLN A 185 1.44 -15.61 -10.20
N ASN A 186 0.69 -14.96 -11.10
CA ASN A 186 0.94 -15.00 -12.53
C ASN A 186 2.18 -14.18 -12.92
N SER A 187 2.54 -13.18 -12.10
CA SER A 187 3.75 -12.36 -12.27
C SER A 187 5.02 -12.97 -11.67
N VAL A 188 4.96 -14.13 -11.01
CA VAL A 188 6.07 -14.69 -10.21
C VAL A 188 7.38 -14.84 -10.99
N GLY A 189 7.31 -15.26 -12.26
CA GLY A 189 8.50 -15.44 -13.09
C GLY A 189 9.20 -14.13 -13.41
N MET A 190 8.42 -13.09 -13.73
CA MET A 190 8.96 -11.74 -13.93
C MET A 190 9.56 -11.20 -12.64
N LEU A 191 8.83 -11.28 -11.52
CA LEU A 191 9.30 -10.76 -10.23
C LEU A 191 10.57 -11.48 -9.76
N ARG A 192 10.66 -12.79 -10.00
CA ARG A 192 11.86 -13.60 -9.68
C ARG A 192 13.05 -13.17 -10.53
N HIS A 193 12.84 -12.93 -11.82
CA HIS A 193 13.88 -12.41 -12.71
C HIS A 193 14.39 -11.04 -12.22
N ARG A 194 13.48 -10.11 -11.90
CA ARG A 194 13.83 -8.79 -11.36
C ARG A 194 14.57 -8.85 -10.01
N ASN A 195 14.19 -9.79 -9.14
CA ASN A 195 14.94 -10.07 -7.92
C ASN A 195 16.31 -10.72 -8.18
N GLY A 196 16.46 -11.42 -9.32
CA GLY A 196 17.73 -11.87 -9.88
C GLY A 196 18.67 -10.70 -10.20
N GLU A 197 18.13 -9.64 -10.78
CA GLU A 197 18.86 -8.43 -11.21
C GLU A 197 19.26 -7.49 -10.06
N GLY A 198 18.84 -7.78 -8.82
CA GLY A 198 19.14 -6.94 -7.66
C GLY A 198 18.03 -5.98 -7.27
N LEU A 199 16.79 -6.19 -7.72
CA LEU A 199 15.62 -5.44 -7.22
C LEU A 199 14.96 -6.17 -6.06
N ASN A 200 14.65 -5.43 -5.00
CA ASN A 200 13.84 -5.92 -3.90
C ASN A 200 12.36 -5.89 -4.28
N VAL A 201 11.60 -6.92 -3.89
CA VAL A 201 10.16 -7.00 -4.18
C VAL A 201 9.36 -6.69 -2.92
N LEU A 202 8.52 -5.67 -2.99
CA LEU A 202 7.64 -5.24 -1.91
C LEU A 202 6.18 -5.24 -2.38
N MET A 203 5.27 -5.41 -1.43
CA MET A 203 3.83 -5.21 -1.62
C MET A 203 3.28 -4.23 -0.59
N THR A 204 2.41 -3.32 -1.02
CA THR A 204 1.64 -2.45 -0.14
C THR A 204 0.17 -2.84 -0.25
N PRO A 205 -0.47 -3.29 0.83
CA PRO A 205 -1.92 -3.57 0.83
C PRO A 205 -2.71 -2.32 0.50
N MET A 206 -3.64 -2.41 -0.44
CA MET A 206 -4.51 -1.33 -0.87
C MET A 206 -5.95 -1.69 -0.51
N ASP A 207 -6.35 -1.34 0.70
CA ASP A 207 -7.60 -1.78 1.31
C ASP A 207 -8.47 -0.58 1.70
N ARG A 208 -9.77 -0.67 1.44
CA ARG A 208 -10.74 0.40 1.73
C ARG A 208 -11.24 0.37 3.16
N HIS A 209 -11.16 -0.77 3.81
CA HIS A 209 -11.86 -1.09 5.05
C HIS A 209 -10.92 -1.36 6.21
N CYS A 210 -9.64 -1.63 5.93
CA CYS A 210 -8.62 -1.88 6.95
C CYS A 210 -7.40 -0.97 6.85
N PHE A 211 -6.78 -0.68 7.98
CA PHE A 211 -5.41 -0.21 8.07
C PHE A 211 -4.47 -1.37 8.41
N TYR A 212 -3.24 -1.27 7.90
CA TYR A 212 -2.14 -2.19 8.18
C TYR A 212 -1.05 -1.39 8.89
N ILE A 213 -0.84 -1.69 10.17
CA ILE A 213 0.15 -1.03 11.02
C ILE A 213 1.39 -1.92 11.02
N LEU A 214 2.43 -1.47 10.34
CA LEU A 214 3.73 -2.14 10.24
C LEU A 214 4.63 -1.71 11.40
N VAL A 215 5.26 -2.68 12.06
CA VAL A 215 6.46 -2.49 12.86
C VAL A 215 7.63 -3.01 12.03
N ASP A 216 8.45 -2.11 11.51
CA ASP A 216 9.62 -2.44 10.69
C ASP A 216 10.87 -2.60 11.56
N ASP A 217 11.84 -3.42 11.15
CA ASP A 217 12.99 -3.82 11.99
C ASP A 217 12.57 -4.16 13.44
N ALA A 218 11.53 -4.97 13.59
CA ALA A 218 10.80 -5.17 14.83
C ALA A 218 11.64 -5.79 15.95
N LEU A 219 11.57 -5.15 17.13
CA LEU A 219 12.10 -5.63 18.40
C LEU A 219 11.07 -6.47 19.16
N ASP A 220 11.50 -7.13 20.23
CA ASP A 220 10.58 -7.76 21.20
C ASP A 220 9.70 -6.69 21.89
N ARG A 221 8.68 -7.12 22.65
CA ARG A 221 7.75 -6.18 23.28
C ARG A 221 8.39 -5.34 24.41
N HIS A 222 9.61 -5.67 24.80
CA HIS A 222 10.40 -4.92 25.77
C HIS A 222 11.44 -4.01 25.12
N GLY A 223 11.47 -3.90 23.79
CA GLY A 223 12.41 -3.05 23.05
C GLY A 223 13.81 -3.64 22.92
N ARG A 224 13.93 -4.99 22.90
CA ARG A 224 15.22 -5.69 22.75
C ARG A 224 15.23 -6.55 21.49
N GLU A 225 16.42 -6.75 20.95
CA GLU A 225 16.61 -7.73 19.87
C GLU A 225 16.24 -9.14 20.35
N SER A 226 15.61 -9.92 19.46
CA SER A 226 15.17 -11.29 19.74
C SER A 226 15.16 -12.10 18.46
N GLU A 227 15.44 -13.40 18.57
CA GLU A 227 15.31 -14.34 17.45
C GLU A 227 13.84 -14.57 17.05
N SER A 228 12.89 -14.28 17.96
CA SER A 228 11.46 -14.44 17.73
C SER A 228 10.68 -13.27 18.36
N PRO A 229 10.82 -12.04 17.84
CA PRO A 229 10.12 -10.88 18.41
C PRO A 229 8.61 -11.10 18.38
N VAL A 230 8.08 -11.68 17.29
CA VAL A 230 6.65 -11.98 17.13
C VAL A 230 6.06 -12.79 18.29
N LYS A 231 6.81 -13.74 18.86
CA LYS A 231 6.35 -14.52 20.02
C LYS A 231 6.12 -13.63 21.23
N SER A 232 7.07 -12.73 21.52
CA SER A 232 6.93 -11.75 22.63
C SER A 232 5.71 -10.84 22.46
N TRP A 233 5.38 -10.44 21.23
CA TRP A 233 4.16 -9.67 20.95
C TRP A 233 2.88 -10.48 21.18
N ILE A 234 2.84 -11.74 20.72
CA ILE A 234 1.72 -12.65 20.94
C ILE A 234 1.51 -12.94 22.44
N ASP A 235 2.60 -13.24 23.16
CA ASP A 235 2.57 -13.49 24.61
C ASP A 235 2.08 -12.25 25.39
N ALA A 236 2.34 -11.04 24.85
CA ALA A 236 1.82 -9.79 25.37
C ALA A 236 0.36 -9.49 24.95
N GLY A 237 -0.33 -10.44 24.30
CA GLY A 237 -1.74 -10.35 23.92
C GLY A 237 -2.02 -9.60 22.62
N PHE A 238 -1.00 -9.31 21.80
CA PHE A 238 -1.22 -8.79 20.46
C PHE A 238 -1.55 -9.92 19.48
N LYS A 239 -2.30 -9.60 18.42
CA LYS A 239 -2.68 -10.54 17.35
C LYS A 239 -2.18 -10.04 15.99
N PRO A 240 -0.88 -10.20 15.69
CA PRO A 240 -0.35 -9.83 14.38
C PRO A 240 -1.06 -10.66 13.30
N CYS A 241 -1.41 -10.04 12.18
CA CYS A 241 -1.96 -10.82 11.06
C CYS A 241 -0.84 -11.49 10.26
N LEU A 242 0.33 -10.86 10.21
CA LEU A 242 1.49 -11.35 9.49
C LEU A 242 2.76 -10.97 10.25
N ALA A 243 3.73 -11.88 10.32
CA ALA A 243 5.10 -11.53 10.66
C ALA A 243 6.08 -12.18 9.69
N LEU A 244 7.07 -11.42 9.26
CA LEU A 244 8.08 -11.81 8.30
C LEU A 244 9.46 -11.72 8.94
N GLN A 245 10.35 -12.67 8.63
CA GLN A 245 11.79 -12.47 8.78
C GLN A 245 12.30 -11.92 7.43
N THR A 246 12.75 -10.67 7.41
CA THR A 246 13.09 -9.92 6.19
C THR A 246 14.58 -9.94 5.86
N SER A 247 15.42 -10.23 6.85
CA SER A 247 16.85 -10.52 6.70
C SER A 247 17.30 -11.50 7.78
N TRP A 248 18.60 -11.67 7.99
CA TRP A 248 19.14 -12.63 8.96
C TRP A 248 18.56 -12.46 10.37
N ASN A 249 18.47 -11.22 10.87
CA ASN A 249 18.02 -10.92 12.23
C ASN A 249 16.88 -9.90 12.29
N SER A 250 16.40 -9.40 11.14
CA SER A 250 15.32 -8.39 11.10
C SER A 250 13.97 -9.02 10.80
N HIS A 251 12.94 -8.45 11.43
CA HIS A 251 11.56 -8.88 11.32
C HIS A 251 10.63 -7.72 10.97
N GLN A 252 9.56 -8.00 10.24
CA GLN A 252 8.42 -7.10 10.08
C GLN A 252 7.21 -7.73 10.78
N ILE A 253 6.53 -6.97 11.63
CA ILE A 253 5.28 -7.41 12.29
C ILE A 253 4.16 -6.50 11.83
N ILE A 254 3.06 -7.08 11.35
CA ILE A 254 1.94 -6.34 10.78
C ILE A 254 0.70 -6.61 11.61
N PHE A 255 0.04 -5.54 12.04
CA PHE A 255 -1.26 -5.58 12.69
C PHE A 255 -2.33 -5.03 11.75
N ARG A 256 -3.45 -5.72 11.65
CA ARG A 256 -4.63 -5.24 10.93
C ARG A 256 -5.63 -4.65 11.91
N VAL A 257 -6.15 -3.47 11.58
CA VAL A 257 -7.23 -2.78 12.34
C VAL A 257 -8.31 -2.27 11.38
N PRO A 258 -9.60 -2.28 11.75
CA PRO A 258 -10.66 -1.77 10.88
C PRO A 258 -10.60 -0.24 10.76
N LYS A 259 -10.97 0.31 9.60
CA LYS A 259 -11.05 1.77 9.37
C LYS A 259 -12.31 2.40 9.94
N GLU A 260 -13.41 1.65 10.02
CA GLU A 260 -14.74 2.17 10.37
C GLU A 260 -14.75 2.95 11.71
N PRO A 261 -14.09 2.49 12.79
CA PRO A 261 -13.99 3.26 14.03
C PRO A 261 -13.30 4.64 13.91
N PHE A 262 -12.60 4.88 12.78
CA PHE A 262 -11.91 6.14 12.47
C PHE A 262 -12.67 6.99 11.44
N ARG A 263 -13.85 6.57 10.97
CA ARG A 263 -14.67 7.35 10.01
C ARG A 263 -15.68 8.25 10.72
N PHE A 264 -15.98 9.40 10.11
CA PHE A 264 -17.14 10.21 10.50
C PHE A 264 -18.40 9.84 9.70
N LYS A 265 -19.57 10.04 10.33
CA LYS A 265 -20.89 9.76 9.75
C LYS A 265 -21.23 10.59 8.50
N ASP A 266 -20.52 11.69 8.24
CA ASP A 266 -20.75 12.62 7.12
C ASP A 266 -19.72 12.49 5.98
N ALA A 267 -18.68 11.68 6.14
CA ALA A 267 -17.67 11.44 5.12
C ALA A 267 -18.12 10.34 4.14
N VAL A 268 -18.93 10.72 3.14
CA VAL A 268 -19.18 9.86 1.98
C VAL A 268 -18.19 10.22 0.88
N GLY A 269 -17.30 9.29 0.55
CA GLY A 269 -16.42 9.40 -0.61
C GLY A 269 -14.95 9.67 -0.29
N ASN A 270 -14.10 8.92 -0.99
CA ASN A 270 -12.63 8.86 -0.98
C ASN A 270 -11.99 8.21 0.26
N ASP A 271 -11.15 7.20 0.00
CA ASP A 271 -10.45 6.34 0.98
C ASP A 271 -9.51 7.11 1.95
N ASP A 272 -9.26 8.39 1.69
CA ASP A 272 -8.36 9.26 2.44
C ASP A 272 -9.07 10.24 3.40
N SER A 273 -10.40 10.21 3.54
CA SER A 273 -11.19 11.17 4.33
C SER A 273 -11.54 10.75 5.78
N CYS A 274 -10.97 9.65 6.28
CA CYS A 274 -11.17 9.20 7.67
C CYS A 274 -10.54 10.18 8.69
N PHE A 275 -11.26 10.46 9.77
CA PHE A 275 -10.83 11.44 10.76
C PHE A 275 -9.70 10.89 11.61
N ASP A 276 -8.74 11.79 11.80
CA ASP A 276 -7.52 11.63 12.55
C ASP A 276 -6.56 10.52 12.10
N ARG A 277 -6.25 10.53 10.79
CA ARG A 277 -5.01 9.93 10.29
C ARG A 277 -3.81 10.40 11.13
N SER A 278 -3.85 11.58 11.76
CA SER A 278 -2.75 12.08 12.60
C SER A 278 -2.57 11.27 13.89
N GLY A 279 -3.63 10.97 14.64
CA GLY A 279 -3.57 10.12 15.84
C GLY A 279 -3.15 8.69 15.52
N LEU A 280 -3.68 8.10 14.45
CA LEU A 280 -3.26 6.78 13.99
C LEU A 280 -1.82 6.77 13.47
N HIS A 281 -1.41 7.81 12.75
CA HIS A 281 -0.04 7.99 12.27
C HIS A 281 0.94 8.21 13.42
N GLN A 282 0.54 8.92 14.48
CA GLN A 282 1.33 9.07 15.70
C GLN A 282 1.43 7.78 16.48
N TYR A 283 0.35 6.99 16.53
CA TYR A 283 0.42 5.65 17.11
C TYR A 283 1.42 4.79 16.33
N PHE A 284 1.34 4.79 14.99
CA PHE A 284 2.30 4.12 14.12
C PHE A 284 3.74 4.59 14.33
N GLN A 285 3.98 5.91 14.40
CA GLN A 285 5.30 6.49 14.66
C GLN A 285 5.82 6.16 16.05
N SER A 286 4.96 6.20 17.08
CA SER A 286 5.37 5.85 18.45
C SER A 286 5.72 4.38 18.56
N LEU A 287 4.94 3.51 17.92
CA LEU A 287 5.19 2.07 17.88
C LEU A 287 6.55 1.75 17.23
N ASN A 288 6.88 2.38 16.11
CA ASN A 288 8.16 2.15 15.45
C ASN A 288 9.32 2.85 16.13
N ARG A 289 9.13 4.02 16.74
CA ARG A 289 10.18 4.65 17.56
C ARG A 289 10.57 3.77 18.74
N ASP A 290 9.59 3.15 19.38
CA ASP A 290 9.81 2.41 20.63
C ASP A 290 10.18 0.92 20.37
N PHE A 291 9.72 0.33 19.25
CA PHE A 291 9.87 -1.11 18.98
C PHE A 291 10.27 -1.48 17.55
N GLY A 292 10.70 -0.52 16.72
CA GLY A 292 11.06 -0.78 15.33
C GLY A 292 12.00 0.28 14.73
N ASP A 293 11.90 0.53 13.43
CA ASP A 293 12.66 1.58 12.75
C ASP A 293 12.03 2.95 12.94
N HIS A 294 12.59 3.77 13.82
CA HIS A 294 12.16 5.16 14.06
C HIS A 294 12.14 6.08 12.81
N ARG A 295 12.78 5.69 11.70
CA ARG A 295 12.78 6.46 10.44
C ARG A 295 11.53 6.23 9.61
N ILE A 296 10.76 5.19 9.90
CA ILE A 296 9.50 4.92 9.20
C ILE A 296 8.42 5.89 9.69
N SER A 297 7.81 6.62 8.75
CA SER A 297 6.78 7.60 9.08
C SER A 297 5.46 7.32 8.39
N GLY A 298 5.47 6.79 7.16
CA GLY A 298 4.25 6.54 6.38
C GLY A 298 3.46 5.31 6.83
N LEU A 299 2.17 5.50 7.15
CA LEU A 299 1.23 4.40 7.46
C LEU A 299 0.97 3.49 6.26
N ARG A 300 0.99 4.04 5.03
CA ARG A 300 1.00 3.24 3.80
C ARG A 300 2.44 2.93 3.44
N HIS A 301 2.90 1.72 3.78
CA HIS A 301 4.29 1.30 3.58
C HIS A 301 4.41 -0.02 2.82
N GLY A 302 5.53 -0.22 2.13
CA GLY A 302 5.84 -1.48 1.46
C GLY A 302 6.27 -2.57 2.44
N ILE A 303 5.56 -3.68 2.45
CA ILE A 303 5.92 -4.90 3.19
C ILE A 303 6.75 -5.78 2.26
N ARG A 304 7.78 -6.45 2.78
CA ARG A 304 8.57 -7.39 1.97
C ARG A 304 7.70 -8.55 1.46
N LEU A 305 7.91 -8.96 0.21
CA LEU A 305 7.20 -10.11 -0.34
C LEU A 305 7.96 -11.41 -0.05
N ALA A 306 7.29 -12.37 0.60
CA ALA A 306 7.88 -13.66 0.95
C ALA A 306 8.27 -14.48 -0.28
N GLY A 307 9.36 -15.26 -0.15
CA GLY A 307 9.90 -16.08 -1.23
C GLY A 307 10.91 -15.36 -2.14
N TYR A 308 11.10 -14.06 -1.97
CA TYR A 308 12.13 -13.28 -2.68
C TYR A 308 13.31 -12.97 -1.75
N ARG A 309 14.47 -12.66 -2.33
CA ARG A 309 15.68 -12.27 -1.59
C ARG A 309 15.63 -10.80 -1.21
N ASN A 310 16.10 -10.46 -0.01
CA ASN A 310 16.42 -9.10 0.36
C ASN A 310 17.85 -8.78 -0.07
N VAL A 311 17.97 -8.09 -1.19
CA VAL A 311 19.24 -7.85 -1.91
C VAL A 311 19.92 -6.55 -1.51
N LYS A 312 19.51 -5.91 -0.39
CA LYS A 312 20.23 -4.74 0.15
C LYS A 312 21.70 -5.14 0.47
N PRO A 313 22.72 -4.35 0.06
CA PRO A 313 24.13 -4.71 0.23
C PRO A 313 24.53 -5.07 1.66
N LYS A 314 23.96 -4.40 2.67
CA LYS A 314 24.21 -4.68 4.10
C LYS A 314 23.83 -6.11 4.55
N HIS A 315 23.11 -6.87 3.73
CA HIS A 315 22.72 -8.25 4.02
C HIS A 315 23.50 -9.29 3.22
N ALA A 316 24.41 -8.86 2.34
CA ALA A 316 25.32 -9.74 1.63
C ALA A 316 26.22 -10.49 2.62
N ARG A 317 26.34 -11.80 2.46
CA ARG A 317 27.33 -12.63 3.16
C ARG A 317 28.21 -13.32 2.13
N GLU A 318 29.51 -13.30 2.34
CA GLU A 318 30.43 -14.12 1.55
C GLU A 318 30.24 -15.60 1.91
N VAL A 319 30.15 -16.44 0.90
CA VAL A 319 29.94 -17.88 1.07
C VAL A 319 30.85 -18.63 0.10
N GLU A 320 31.81 -19.38 0.67
CA GLU A 320 32.68 -20.26 -0.10
C GLU A 320 31.86 -21.35 -0.82
N GLY A 321 32.27 -21.70 -2.03
CA GLY A 321 31.65 -22.77 -2.82
C GLY A 321 30.33 -22.42 -3.52
N LYS A 322 29.82 -21.19 -3.42
CA LYS A 322 28.70 -20.70 -4.23
C LYS A 322 29.18 -20.00 -5.50
N ALA A 323 28.46 -20.22 -6.61
CA ALA A 323 28.81 -19.70 -7.94
C ALA A 323 29.07 -18.18 -8.00
N TRP A 324 28.45 -17.41 -7.10
CA TRP A 324 28.56 -15.94 -7.06
C TRP A 324 29.31 -15.43 -5.83
N GLY A 325 29.84 -16.32 -4.98
CA GLY A 325 30.56 -15.97 -3.74
C GLY A 325 29.76 -15.20 -2.69
N VAL A 326 28.52 -14.78 -2.98
CA VAL A 326 27.69 -13.93 -2.13
C VAL A 326 26.28 -14.48 -2.01
N GLU A 327 25.75 -14.48 -0.80
CA GLU A 327 24.37 -14.86 -0.48
C GLU A 327 23.58 -13.70 0.13
N TYR A 328 22.29 -13.66 -0.21
CA TYR A 328 21.29 -12.77 0.37
C TYR A 328 20.18 -13.59 1.02
N PRO A 329 19.61 -13.13 2.14
CA PRO A 329 18.55 -13.85 2.84
C PRO A 329 17.24 -13.82 2.04
N PHE A 330 16.49 -14.93 2.09
CA PHE A 330 15.10 -14.97 1.63
C PHE A 330 14.17 -14.42 2.70
N VAL A 331 13.14 -13.69 2.26
CA VAL A 331 12.05 -13.24 3.13
C VAL A 331 11.17 -14.44 3.46
N GLN A 332 10.99 -14.71 4.75
CA GLN A 332 10.25 -15.87 5.27
C GLN A 332 9.06 -15.45 6.10
N ILE A 333 7.96 -16.19 6.01
CA ILE A 333 6.79 -16.01 6.88
C ILE A 333 7.06 -16.73 8.21
N LYS A 334 7.02 -15.98 9.32
CA LYS A 334 7.15 -16.53 10.68
C LYS A 334 5.81 -16.67 11.40
N HIS A 335 4.83 -15.84 11.03
CA HIS A 335 3.46 -15.92 11.54
C HIS A 335 2.49 -15.48 10.44
N SER A 336 1.32 -16.14 10.36
CA SER A 336 0.29 -15.81 9.36
C SER A 336 -1.10 -16.27 9.83
N GLU A 337 -1.93 -15.31 10.23
CA GLU A 337 -3.31 -15.54 10.66
C GLU A 337 -4.19 -14.36 10.24
N SER A 338 -5.37 -14.61 9.68
CA SER A 338 -6.23 -13.52 9.19
C SER A 338 -7.05 -12.92 10.32
N THR A 339 -6.40 -12.23 11.25
CA THR A 339 -6.99 -11.64 12.46
C THR A 339 -6.95 -10.11 12.44
N PHE A 340 -7.85 -9.48 13.18
CA PHE A 340 -7.63 -8.11 13.65
C PHE A 340 -6.96 -8.14 15.03
N CYS A 341 -6.28 -7.06 15.37
CA CYS A 341 -5.67 -6.89 16.68
C CYS A 341 -6.44 -5.86 17.51
N GLU A 342 -7.26 -6.33 18.46
CA GLU A 342 -8.02 -5.46 19.36
C GLU A 342 -7.13 -4.53 20.18
N LYS A 343 -6.00 -5.04 20.67
CA LYS A 343 -5.07 -4.25 21.47
C LYS A 343 -4.50 -3.08 20.66
N THR A 344 -4.06 -3.35 19.43
CA THR A 344 -3.62 -2.31 18.50
C THR A 344 -4.73 -1.32 18.17
N LEU A 345 -5.97 -1.78 17.94
CA LEU A 345 -7.11 -0.89 17.70
C LEU A 345 -7.35 0.03 18.90
N ASN A 346 -7.42 -0.53 20.11
CA ASN A 346 -7.69 0.22 21.33
C ASN A 346 -6.59 1.23 21.63
N ASP A 347 -5.33 0.87 21.44
CA ASP A 347 -4.21 1.78 21.67
C ASP A 347 -4.17 2.91 20.62
N ALA A 348 -4.48 2.60 19.36
CA ALA A 348 -4.65 3.62 18.32
C ALA A 348 -5.82 4.56 18.61
N LEU A 349 -6.99 4.03 19.02
CA LEU A 349 -8.17 4.82 19.37
C LEU A 349 -7.92 5.75 20.57
N LYS A 350 -7.18 5.28 21.59
CA LYS A 350 -6.76 6.14 22.71
C LYS A 350 -5.96 7.33 22.19
N MET A 351 -4.98 7.09 21.32
CA MET A 351 -4.13 8.17 20.77
C MET A 351 -4.94 9.16 19.93
N CYS A 352 -5.86 8.67 19.10
CA CYS A 352 -6.81 9.53 18.39
C CYS A 352 -7.68 10.33 19.37
N SER A 353 -8.21 9.72 20.44
CA SER A 353 -9.07 10.41 21.41
C SER A 353 -8.37 11.55 22.17
N HIS A 354 -7.08 11.38 22.51
CA HIS A 354 -6.28 12.44 23.14
C HIS A 354 -6.11 13.65 22.22
N HIS A 355 -5.97 13.41 20.91
CA HIS A 355 -5.89 14.47 19.90
C HIS A 355 -7.23 15.11 19.60
N VAL A 356 -8.32 14.35 19.68
CA VAL A 356 -9.68 14.88 19.57
C VAL A 356 -9.97 15.85 20.71
N VAL A 357 -9.54 15.60 21.95
CA VAL A 357 -9.73 16.57 23.06
C VAL A 357 -8.91 17.85 22.84
N GLY A 358 -7.65 17.75 22.38
CA GLY A 358 -6.82 18.92 22.06
C GLY A 358 -7.26 19.70 20.80
N ASN A 359 -7.96 19.03 19.88
CA ASN A 359 -8.56 19.66 18.70
C ASN A 359 -10.00 20.12 18.94
N ILE A 360 -10.77 19.57 19.88
CA ILE A 360 -12.16 20.01 20.14
C ILE A 360 -12.20 21.49 20.48
N GLU A 361 -11.24 22.02 21.24
CA GLU A 361 -11.19 23.47 21.52
C GLU A 361 -10.84 24.29 20.28
N ARG A 362 -9.87 23.84 19.46
CA ARG A 362 -9.51 24.52 18.20
C ARG A 362 -10.57 24.39 17.12
N THR A 363 -11.26 23.26 17.03
CA THR A 363 -12.32 22.95 16.08
C THR A 363 -13.63 23.61 16.53
N LYS A 364 -13.95 23.65 17.83
CA LYS A 364 -15.03 24.49 18.37
C LYS A 364 -14.74 25.96 18.12
N GLN A 365 -13.51 26.43 18.34
CA GLN A 365 -13.12 27.81 18.07
C GLN A 365 -13.15 28.12 16.56
N ALA A 366 -12.71 27.20 15.70
CA ALA A 366 -12.77 27.35 14.24
C ALA A 366 -14.22 27.35 13.73
N LEU A 367 -15.07 26.47 14.25
CA LEU A 367 -16.51 26.43 13.95
C LEU A 367 -17.24 27.67 14.51
N LEU A 368 -16.89 28.15 15.71
CA LEU A 368 -17.44 29.38 16.31
C LEU A 368 -17.01 30.64 15.55
N ASN A 369 -15.73 30.73 15.15
CA ASN A 369 -15.21 31.85 14.35
C ASN A 369 -15.87 31.89 12.96
N HIS A 370 -16.12 30.72 12.36
CA HIS A 370 -16.82 30.60 11.09
C HIS A 370 -18.31 30.93 11.18
N ARG A 371 -18.94 30.67 12.34
CA ARG A 371 -20.37 30.92 12.60
C ARG A 371 -20.66 32.35 13.07
N ASN A 372 -19.69 33.01 13.71
CA ASN A 372 -19.82 34.37 14.23
C ASN A 372 -19.31 35.45 13.25
N GLY A 373 -18.89 35.09 12.03
CA GLY A 373 -18.43 36.05 11.03
C GLY A 373 -17.17 36.83 11.42
N VAL A 374 -16.43 36.38 12.43
CA VAL A 374 -15.19 37.03 12.90
C VAL A 374 -13.99 36.43 12.17
N THR A 375 -13.97 36.59 10.85
CA THR A 375 -12.73 36.63 10.08
C THR A 375 -12.87 37.76 9.10
N ARG A 376 -12.13 38.86 9.35
CA ARG A 376 -11.80 39.81 8.29
C ARG A 376 -11.23 39.00 7.13
N PRO A 377 -11.60 39.29 5.88
CA PRO A 377 -11.01 38.61 4.74
C PRO A 377 -9.51 38.88 4.77
N GLN A 378 -8.71 37.87 5.10
CA GLN A 378 -7.40 37.79 4.49
C GLN A 378 -7.68 37.78 2.99
N GLN A 379 -7.06 38.72 2.28
CA GLN A 379 -7.11 38.79 0.83
C GLN A 379 -6.94 37.37 0.28
N VAL A 380 -7.99 36.86 -0.34
CA VAL A 380 -7.90 35.73 -1.23
C VAL A 380 -6.92 36.18 -2.31
N MET A 381 -5.68 35.72 -2.22
CA MET A 381 -4.86 35.69 -3.42
C MET A 381 -5.66 34.88 -4.44
N PRO A 382 -5.94 35.41 -5.64
CA PRO A 382 -6.68 34.67 -6.62
C PRO A 382 -5.94 33.35 -6.91
N PRO A 383 -6.67 32.28 -7.23
CA PRO A 383 -6.03 31.05 -7.67
C PRO A 383 -5.09 31.40 -8.82
N ARG A 384 -3.81 31.01 -8.72
CA ARG A 384 -2.92 31.05 -9.88
C ARG A 384 -3.59 30.23 -10.97
N SER A 385 -4.09 30.92 -12.00
CA SER A 385 -4.61 30.26 -13.18
C SER A 385 -3.44 29.50 -13.80
N ILE A 386 -3.45 28.18 -13.70
CA ILE A 386 -2.72 27.35 -14.65
C ILE A 386 -3.51 27.49 -15.94
N ARG A 387 -3.16 28.49 -16.74
CA ARG A 387 -3.66 28.60 -18.11
C ARG A 387 -3.13 27.39 -18.88
N PRO A 388 -3.94 26.72 -19.71
CA PRO A 388 -3.37 25.88 -20.76
C PRO A 388 -2.44 26.76 -21.59
N ALA A 389 -1.26 26.26 -21.93
CA ALA A 389 -0.30 26.95 -22.77
C ALA A 389 -0.94 27.24 -24.14
N SER A 390 -1.60 28.41 -24.25
CA SER A 390 -2.21 28.87 -25.48
C SER A 390 -1.14 29.43 -26.40
N ALA A 391 -1.33 29.20 -27.70
CA ALA A 391 -0.43 29.50 -28.80
C ALA A 391 -0.05 30.99 -29.01
N LEU A 392 -0.34 31.88 -28.06
CA LEU A 392 0.08 33.29 -28.10
C LEU A 392 1.49 33.54 -27.53
N GLY A 393 2.04 32.62 -26.74
CA GLY A 393 3.37 32.76 -26.13
C GLY A 393 4.55 32.61 -27.11
N ARG A 394 4.31 32.12 -28.32
CA ARG A 394 5.35 32.01 -29.38
C ARG A 394 5.40 33.21 -30.34
N MET A 395 4.41 34.10 -30.33
CA MET A 395 4.41 35.27 -31.21
C MET A 395 5.10 36.49 -30.60
N ILE A 396 5.15 36.59 -29.27
CA ILE A 396 5.80 37.72 -28.58
C ILE A 396 7.33 37.58 -28.60
N SER A 397 7.87 36.35 -28.52
CA SER A 397 9.32 36.11 -28.65
C SER A 397 9.85 36.27 -30.08
N ALA A 398 8.99 36.25 -31.10
CA ALA A 398 9.37 36.48 -32.50
C ALA A 398 9.40 37.99 -32.85
N GLN A 399 8.45 38.77 -32.34
CA GLN A 399 8.41 40.22 -32.55
C GLN A 399 9.50 40.98 -31.77
N ASP A 400 9.87 40.49 -30.58
CA ASP A 400 10.97 41.08 -29.81
C ASP A 400 12.35 40.71 -30.36
N ALA A 401 12.48 39.54 -31.02
CA ALA A 401 13.69 39.16 -31.76
C ALA A 401 13.84 39.92 -33.08
N GLU A 402 12.75 40.25 -33.78
CA GLU A 402 12.77 41.12 -34.97
C GLU A 402 12.99 42.61 -34.65
N ARG A 403 12.59 43.09 -33.46
CA ARG A 403 12.87 44.46 -33.01
C ARG A 403 14.32 44.67 -32.56
N ALA A 404 14.96 43.65 -31.99
CA ALA A 404 16.37 43.70 -31.65
C ALA A 404 17.31 43.67 -32.89
N ALA A 405 16.79 43.27 -34.06
CA ALA A 405 17.56 43.16 -35.30
C ALA A 405 17.45 44.39 -36.23
N ARG A 406 16.81 45.50 -35.81
CA ARG A 406 16.51 46.66 -36.70
C ARG A 406 16.92 48.04 -36.19
N GLN A 407 17.84 48.17 -35.23
CA GLN A 407 18.41 49.49 -34.90
C GLN A 407 19.95 49.48 -34.87
N ASP A 408 20.49 50.38 -35.71
CA ASP A 408 21.87 50.83 -35.95
C ASP A 408 22.90 49.95 -36.72
N PRO A 409 23.02 50.18 -38.05
CA PRO A 409 24.09 49.67 -38.91
C PRO A 409 25.29 50.66 -39.07
N GLU A 410 25.81 51.25 -37.99
CA GLU A 410 26.90 52.26 -38.12
C GLU A 410 28.10 52.15 -37.15
N LYS A 411 28.36 50.97 -36.58
CA LYS A 411 29.60 50.72 -35.79
C LYS A 411 30.30 49.40 -36.13
N GLN A 412 30.44 49.09 -37.42
CA GLN A 412 31.34 48.05 -37.92
C GLN A 412 32.38 48.61 -38.89
N GLU A 413 33.17 49.60 -38.46
CA GLU A 413 34.43 49.92 -39.15
C GLU A 413 35.40 50.63 -38.19
N LYS A 414 36.07 49.85 -37.32
CA LYS A 414 37.36 50.15 -36.66
C LYS A 414 37.60 49.19 -35.48
N ALA A 415 37.95 47.94 -35.80
CA ALA A 415 38.71 47.07 -34.90
C ALA A 415 39.33 45.86 -35.64
N ARG A 416 39.62 46.00 -36.94
CA ARG A 416 40.68 45.23 -37.59
C ARG A 416 41.92 46.11 -37.59
N CYS A 417 43.05 45.54 -37.18
CA CYS A 417 44.36 46.16 -36.92
C CYS A 417 44.58 46.71 -35.50
N ARG A 418 45.02 45.84 -34.58
CA ARG A 418 46.37 45.89 -34.01
C ARG A 418 46.70 44.60 -33.26
#